data_AF-A0A023FTY8-F1
#
_entry.id   AF-A0A023FTY8-F1
#
_cell.length_a   1.000
_cell.length_b   1.000
_cell.length_c   1.000
_cell.angle_alpha   90.00
_cell.angle_beta   90.00
_cell.angle_gamma   90.00
#
_symmetry.space_group_name_H-M   'P 1'
#
loop_
_entity.id
_entity.type
_entity.pdbx_description
1 polymer ?
#
loop_
_entity_poly.entity_id
_entity_poly.type
_entity_poly.pdbx_seq_one_letter_code
_entity_poly.pdbx_strand_id
1 'polypeptide(L)'
;MIFPLAFCLGVIATAAAADTAGKNEHPKDLDMMKLAEVNETLVVVKRKHTYETQLRCQSAKKTETINQTLYQYTLRARYMNGTQYQYAEQKVQVKLVPLLSGGGYRSKYTDKDGVKFSLRLRKMDEAGNCFVVMVNKNGTRGCELLVPASKITQNIPAVCDSYYNTTCRGDSLQLYDSNCTYDQQRGC
;
A
#
# COMPACT_ATOMS: atom_id res chain seq x y z
N MET A 1 22.99 -52.36 55.78
CA MET A 1 22.06 -51.21 55.99
C MET A 1 21.40 -50.92 54.66
N ILE A 2 20.08 -51.10 54.59
CA ILE A 2 19.24 -50.80 53.41
C ILE A 2 18.50 -49.49 53.72
N PHE A 3 18.58 -48.49 52.84
CA PHE A 3 17.68 -47.33 52.75
C PHE A 3 17.79 -46.73 51.33
N PRO A 4 16.73 -46.11 50.77
CA PRO A 4 16.04 -46.64 49.60
C PRO A 4 16.17 -45.81 48.32
N LEU A 5 15.79 -46.45 47.22
CA LEU A 5 15.59 -45.91 45.88
C LEU A 5 14.75 -44.63 45.86
N ALA A 6 15.34 -43.52 45.43
CA ALA A 6 14.60 -42.39 44.89
C ALA A 6 14.15 -42.74 43.46
N PHE A 7 12.88 -43.11 43.34
CA PHE A 7 12.20 -43.33 42.07
C PHE A 7 11.93 -41.96 41.42
N CYS A 8 12.86 -41.45 40.63
CA CYS A 8 12.59 -40.30 39.77
C CYS A 8 11.76 -40.76 38.57
N LEU A 9 10.44 -40.57 38.67
CA LEU A 9 9.53 -40.63 37.53
C LEU A 9 9.91 -39.52 36.54
N GLY A 10 10.72 -39.89 35.54
CA GLY A 10 10.93 -39.07 34.35
C GLY A 10 9.65 -39.05 33.54
N VAL A 11 8.86 -37.97 33.67
CA VAL A 11 7.77 -37.69 32.74
C VAL A 11 8.41 -37.35 31.40
N ILE A 12 8.41 -38.31 30.47
CA ILE A 12 8.74 -38.01 29.07
C ILE A 12 7.54 -37.24 28.53
N ALA A 13 7.62 -35.91 28.61
CA ALA A 13 6.73 -35.06 27.84
C ALA A 13 7.06 -35.31 26.36
N THR A 14 6.23 -36.12 25.70
CA THR A 14 6.21 -36.18 24.24
C THR A 14 5.81 -34.80 23.75
N ALA A 15 6.79 -34.00 23.35
CA ALA A 15 6.55 -32.82 22.56
C ALA A 15 5.90 -33.31 21.26
N ALA A 16 4.58 -33.10 21.15
CA ALA A 16 3.93 -33.14 19.85
C ALA A 16 4.64 -32.06 19.02
N ALA A 17 5.44 -32.50 18.05
CA ALA A 17 5.88 -31.63 16.98
C ALA A 17 4.60 -31.17 16.29
N ALA A 18 4.10 -30.00 16.70
CA ALA A 18 3.13 -29.29 15.92
C ALA A 18 3.83 -29.00 14.60
N ASP A 19 3.41 -29.70 13.55
CA ASP A 19 3.66 -29.32 12.18
C ASP A 19 3.11 -27.90 11.99
N THR A 20 3.89 -26.89 12.36
CA THR A 20 3.80 -25.59 11.72
C THR A 20 4.40 -25.77 10.34
N ALA A 21 3.68 -26.52 9.50
CA ALA A 21 3.65 -26.28 8.08
C ALA A 21 3.21 -24.82 7.93
N GLY A 22 4.19 -23.92 7.97
CA GLY A 22 4.03 -22.55 7.53
C GLY A 22 3.54 -22.66 6.09
N LYS A 23 2.22 -22.61 5.91
CA LYS A 23 1.64 -22.30 4.61
C LYS A 23 2.35 -21.02 4.20
N ASN A 24 3.18 -21.12 3.17
CA ASN A 24 3.62 -19.98 2.39
C ASN A 24 2.38 -19.43 1.68
N GLU A 25 1.41 -18.92 2.45
CA GLU A 25 0.25 -18.24 1.93
C GLU A 25 0.78 -16.96 1.32
N HIS A 26 0.85 -16.94 0.00
CA HIS A 26 1.09 -15.69 -0.71
C HIS A 26 0.07 -14.68 -0.22
N PRO A 27 0.48 -13.46 0.16
CA PRO A 27 -0.44 -12.45 0.64
C PRO A 27 -1.62 -12.33 -0.33
N LYS A 28 -2.84 -12.51 0.17
CA LYS A 28 -4.06 -12.45 -0.64
C LYS A 28 -4.26 -11.03 -1.14
N ASP A 29 -4.58 -10.89 -2.42
CA ASP A 29 -4.99 -9.59 -2.97
C ASP A 29 -6.39 -9.23 -2.43
N LEU A 30 -6.53 -8.00 -1.93
CA LEU A 30 -7.81 -7.41 -1.55
C LEU A 30 -8.43 -6.72 -2.77
N ASP A 31 -9.72 -6.41 -2.67
CA ASP A 31 -10.43 -5.76 -3.75
C ASP A 31 -10.03 -4.29 -3.90
N MET A 32 -9.39 -3.94 -5.03
CA MET A 32 -9.02 -2.58 -5.37
C MET A 32 -10.22 -1.63 -5.49
N MET A 33 -11.45 -2.14 -5.64
CA MET A 33 -12.66 -1.32 -5.59
C MET A 33 -12.76 -0.51 -4.28
N LYS A 34 -12.23 -1.04 -3.16
CA LYS A 34 -12.15 -0.32 -1.88
C LYS A 34 -11.33 0.97 -1.96
N LEU A 35 -10.24 0.97 -2.73
CA LEU A 35 -9.45 2.17 -2.98
C LEU A 35 -10.17 3.14 -3.92
N ALA A 36 -10.93 2.60 -4.89
CA ALA A 36 -11.72 3.40 -5.83
C ALA A 36 -12.93 4.07 -5.16
N GLU A 37 -13.44 3.54 -4.05
CA GLU A 37 -14.52 4.14 -3.24
C GLU A 37 -14.07 5.41 -2.49
N VAL A 38 -12.76 5.64 -2.32
CA VAL A 38 -12.23 6.85 -1.67
C VAL A 38 -12.54 8.08 -2.53
N ASN A 39 -13.26 9.04 -1.93
CA ASN A 39 -13.74 10.26 -2.60
C ASN A 39 -12.90 11.52 -2.30
N GLU A 40 -11.73 11.34 -1.69
CA GLU A 40 -10.77 12.41 -1.45
C GLU A 40 -9.40 12.08 -2.05
N THR A 41 -8.43 12.97 -1.89
CA THR A 41 -7.07 12.78 -2.38
C THR A 41 -6.39 11.67 -1.57
N LEU A 42 -5.86 10.65 -2.25
CA LEU A 42 -4.96 9.67 -1.67
C LEU A 42 -3.52 10.19 -1.77
N VAL A 43 -2.81 10.19 -0.64
CA VAL A 43 -1.43 10.64 -0.52
C VAL A 43 -0.52 9.42 -0.45
N VAL A 44 0.52 9.37 -1.27
CA VAL A 44 1.59 8.37 -1.14
C VAL A 44 2.57 8.84 -0.08
N VAL A 45 2.55 8.17 1.08
CA VAL A 45 3.42 8.54 2.21
C VAL A 45 4.84 8.08 1.95
N LYS A 46 5.01 6.81 1.61
CA LYS A 46 6.29 6.16 1.37
C LYS A 46 6.17 5.02 0.37
N ARG A 47 7.26 4.70 -0.31
CA ARG A 47 7.31 3.60 -1.28
C ARG A 47 8.62 2.82 -1.29
N LYS A 48 8.56 1.56 -1.73
CA LYS A 48 9.70 0.67 -1.95
C LYS A 48 9.87 0.30 -3.42
N HIS A 49 10.11 1.32 -4.25
CA HIS A 49 10.55 1.21 -5.65
C HIS A 49 10.85 2.61 -6.19
N THR A 50 11.47 2.69 -7.38
CA THR A 50 11.75 3.96 -8.07
C THR A 50 12.37 4.98 -7.10
N TYR A 51 13.43 4.57 -6.41
CA TYR A 51 14.05 5.36 -5.34
C TYR A 51 14.82 6.57 -5.90
N GLU A 52 15.31 6.46 -7.14
CA GLU A 52 15.99 7.53 -7.90
C GLU A 52 14.97 8.54 -8.44
N THR A 53 14.34 9.31 -7.55
CA THR A 53 13.46 10.42 -7.94
C THR A 53 13.59 11.61 -7.00
N GLN A 54 13.50 12.80 -7.58
CA GLN A 54 13.37 14.04 -6.84
C GLN A 54 11.91 14.42 -6.57
N LEU A 55 10.94 13.67 -7.13
CA LEU A 55 9.52 13.95 -6.95
C LEU A 55 9.08 13.62 -5.51
N ARG A 56 8.30 14.52 -4.91
CA ARG A 56 7.72 14.40 -3.56
C ARG A 56 6.23 14.71 -3.59
N CYS A 57 5.56 14.62 -2.44
CA CYS A 57 4.12 14.93 -2.29
C CYS A 57 3.24 14.23 -3.33
N GLN A 58 3.55 12.98 -3.63
CA GLN A 58 2.82 12.22 -4.64
C GLN A 58 1.40 11.94 -4.14
N SER A 59 0.42 12.15 -5.01
CA SER A 59 -0.98 11.95 -4.67
C SER A 59 -1.82 11.57 -5.90
N ALA A 60 -2.97 10.99 -5.64
CA ALA A 60 -3.95 10.60 -6.64
C ALA A 60 -5.35 11.00 -6.17
N LYS A 61 -6.09 11.74 -6.99
CA LYS A 61 -7.47 12.15 -6.72
C LYS A 61 -8.37 11.63 -7.82
N LYS A 62 -9.40 10.88 -7.44
CA LYS A 62 -10.47 10.48 -8.38
C LYS A 62 -11.26 11.73 -8.75
N THR A 63 -11.25 12.11 -10.02
CA THR A 63 -11.97 13.30 -10.51
C THR A 63 -13.28 12.94 -11.18
N GLU A 64 -13.41 11.71 -11.67
CA GLU A 64 -14.60 11.27 -12.39
C GLU A 64 -14.78 9.75 -12.27
N THR A 65 -16.04 9.31 -12.19
CA THR A 65 -16.43 7.91 -12.34
C THR A 65 -17.07 7.75 -13.71
N ILE A 66 -16.34 7.12 -14.65
CA ILE A 66 -16.81 6.95 -16.02
C ILE A 66 -17.80 5.78 -16.08
N ASN A 67 -17.48 4.68 -15.39
CA ASN A 67 -18.42 3.58 -15.11
C ASN A 67 -17.97 2.79 -13.88
N GLN A 68 -18.62 1.66 -13.59
CA GLN A 68 -18.34 0.81 -12.43
C GLN A 68 -16.90 0.31 -12.30
N THR A 69 -16.14 0.25 -13.39
CA THR A 69 -14.75 -0.27 -13.40
C THR A 69 -13.76 0.66 -14.09
N LEU A 70 -14.17 1.89 -14.42
CA LEU A 70 -13.34 2.85 -15.13
C LEU A 70 -13.50 4.24 -14.49
N TYR A 71 -12.36 4.81 -14.09
CA TYR A 71 -12.31 6.06 -13.34
C TYR A 71 -11.27 6.98 -13.95
N GLN A 72 -11.49 8.28 -13.87
CA GLN A 72 -10.47 9.28 -14.15
C GLN A 72 -9.81 9.72 -12.85
N TYR A 73 -8.49 9.70 -12.83
CA TYR A 73 -7.68 10.20 -11.72
C TYR A 73 -6.77 11.32 -12.19
N THR A 74 -6.60 12.34 -11.34
CA THR A 74 -5.46 13.26 -11.42
C THR A 74 -4.37 12.76 -10.49
N LEU A 75 -3.23 12.43 -11.07
CA LEU A 75 -1.97 12.19 -10.36
C LEU A 75 -1.25 13.52 -10.20
N ARG A 76 -0.67 13.76 -9.03
CA ARG A 76 0.05 15.00 -8.73
C ARG A 76 1.33 14.71 -7.98
N ALA A 77 2.40 15.41 -8.31
CA ALA A 77 3.68 15.31 -7.63
C ALA A 77 4.38 16.68 -7.58
N ARG A 78 5.08 16.94 -6.49
CA ARG A 78 5.92 18.12 -6.29
C ARG A 78 7.31 17.87 -6.84
N TYR A 79 7.88 18.87 -7.49
CA TYR A 79 9.26 18.88 -7.97
C TYR A 79 9.92 20.22 -7.63
N MET A 80 11.24 20.25 -7.70
CA MET A 80 12.03 21.47 -7.55
C MET A 80 12.29 22.09 -8.92
N ASN A 81 11.97 23.38 -9.06
CA ASN A 81 12.30 24.19 -10.22
C ASN A 81 13.19 25.35 -9.74
N GLY A 82 14.51 25.16 -9.87
CA GLY A 82 15.49 26.04 -9.23
C GLY A 82 15.36 25.99 -7.70
N THR A 83 15.01 27.11 -7.08
CA THR A 83 14.80 27.22 -5.62
C THR A 83 13.33 27.10 -5.19
N GLN A 84 12.41 26.96 -6.13
CA GLN A 84 10.97 26.95 -5.86
C GLN A 84 10.36 25.56 -6.01
N TYR A 85 9.44 25.22 -5.11
CA TYR A 85 8.62 24.03 -5.25
C TYR A 85 7.45 24.29 -6.20
N GLN A 86 7.26 23.39 -7.16
CA GLN A 86 6.12 23.40 -8.08
C GLN A 86 5.46 22.03 -8.12
N TYR A 87 4.21 21.98 -8.56
CA TYR A 87 3.47 20.74 -8.74
C TYR A 87 3.21 20.47 -10.21
N ALA A 88 3.47 19.23 -10.61
CA ALA A 88 3.06 18.70 -11.90
C ALA A 88 1.83 17.82 -11.70
N GLU A 89 0.90 17.88 -12.64
CA GLU A 89 -0.31 17.07 -12.65
C GLU A 89 -0.44 16.30 -13.96
N GLN A 90 -1.09 15.14 -13.87
CA GLN A 90 -1.40 14.32 -15.01
C GLN A 90 -2.71 13.59 -14.80
N LYS A 91 -3.60 13.65 -15.80
CA LYS A 91 -4.82 12.85 -15.81
C LYS A 91 -4.54 11.45 -16.38
N VAL A 92 -5.09 10.43 -15.74
CA VAL A 92 -5.01 9.03 -16.19
C VAL A 92 -6.38 8.37 -16.08
N GLN A 93 -6.66 7.44 -16.98
CA GLN A 93 -7.80 6.54 -16.84
C GLN A 93 -7.35 5.26 -16.15
N VAL A 94 -7.94 4.97 -15.00
CA VAL A 94 -7.67 3.79 -14.19
C VAL A 94 -8.79 2.78 -14.41
N LYS A 95 -8.43 1.61 -14.95
CA LYS A 95 -9.35 0.49 -15.18
C LYS A 95 -9.18 -0.57 -14.10
N LEU A 96 -10.28 -0.97 -13.48
CA LEU A 96 -10.34 -2.16 -12.64
C LEU A 96 -10.48 -3.41 -13.51
N VAL A 97 -9.64 -4.40 -13.24
CA VAL A 97 -9.59 -5.68 -13.95
C VAL A 97 -9.73 -6.79 -12.92
N PRO A 98 -10.62 -7.79 -13.13
CA PRO A 98 -10.78 -8.89 -12.19
C PRO A 98 -9.45 -9.59 -11.84
N LEU A 99 -9.33 -10.01 -10.59
CA LEU A 99 -8.23 -10.86 -10.13
C LEU A 99 -8.39 -12.28 -10.65
N LEU A 100 -7.27 -12.94 -10.98
CA LEU A 100 -7.27 -14.33 -11.48
C LEU A 100 -7.71 -15.34 -10.43
N SER A 101 -7.50 -15.02 -9.14
CA SER A 101 -7.90 -15.87 -8.02
C SER A 101 -9.42 -15.99 -7.82
N GLY A 102 -10.21 -15.19 -8.53
CA GLY A 102 -11.61 -14.97 -8.23
C GLY A 102 -11.79 -14.04 -7.02
N GLY A 103 -12.81 -13.18 -7.07
CA GLY A 103 -13.14 -12.20 -6.04
C GLY A 103 -12.23 -10.96 -6.04
N GLY A 104 -12.80 -9.82 -6.43
CA GLY A 104 -12.15 -8.50 -6.39
C GLY A 104 -11.35 -8.12 -7.64
N TYR A 105 -10.82 -6.90 -7.59
CA TYR A 105 -10.15 -6.27 -8.73
C TYR A 105 -8.71 -5.87 -8.42
N ARG A 106 -7.89 -5.78 -9.47
CA ARG A 106 -6.65 -4.99 -9.52
C ARG A 106 -6.87 -3.76 -10.40
N SER A 107 -6.06 -2.72 -10.25
CA SER A 107 -6.10 -1.59 -11.17
C SER A 107 -4.99 -1.66 -12.21
N LYS A 108 -5.26 -1.05 -13.37
CA LYS A 108 -4.30 -0.80 -14.44
C LYS A 108 -4.49 0.60 -15.00
N TYR A 109 -3.39 1.26 -15.33
CA TYR A 109 -3.39 2.50 -16.11
C TYR A 109 -2.06 2.63 -16.86
N THR A 110 -2.04 3.53 -17.84
CA THR A 110 -0.83 3.94 -18.55
C THR A 110 -0.66 5.44 -18.33
N ASP A 111 0.54 5.89 -18.01
CA ASP A 111 0.82 7.32 -17.89
C ASP A 111 1.05 7.98 -19.27
N LYS A 112 1.24 9.30 -19.28
CA LYS A 112 1.46 10.09 -20.50
C LYS A 112 2.72 9.69 -21.27
N ASP A 113 3.69 9.10 -20.56
CA ASP A 113 4.98 8.68 -21.11
C ASP A 113 4.95 7.20 -21.57
N GLY A 114 3.76 6.57 -21.57
CA GLY A 114 3.55 5.20 -22.03
C GLY A 114 3.93 4.13 -21.00
N VAL A 115 4.25 4.51 -19.77
CA VAL A 115 4.60 3.57 -18.70
C VAL A 115 3.33 2.88 -18.20
N LYS A 116 3.35 1.55 -18.18
CA LYS A 116 2.23 0.73 -17.75
C LYS A 116 2.35 0.43 -16.27
N PHE A 117 1.26 0.66 -15.56
CA PHE A 117 1.11 0.38 -14.15
C PHE A 117 0.05 -0.70 -13.92
N SER A 118 0.33 -1.63 -13.02
CA SER A 118 -0.67 -2.53 -12.45
C SER A 118 -0.52 -2.57 -10.94
N LEU A 119 -1.59 -2.21 -10.22
CA LEU A 119 -1.57 -2.13 -8.77
C LEU A 119 -2.52 -3.17 -8.18
N ARG A 120 -2.14 -3.72 -7.03
CA ARG A 120 -2.94 -4.68 -6.26
C ARG A 120 -3.02 -4.24 -4.81
N LEU A 121 -4.21 -4.19 -4.25
CA LEU A 121 -4.40 -3.85 -2.85
C LEU A 121 -3.98 -5.05 -2.00
N ARG A 122 -3.12 -4.82 -1.01
CA ARG A 122 -2.55 -5.88 -0.17
C ARG A 122 -2.96 -5.77 1.29
N LYS A 123 -3.15 -4.55 1.78
CA LYS A 123 -3.59 -4.28 3.15
C LYS A 123 -4.36 -2.99 3.20
N MET A 124 -5.32 -2.91 4.11
CA MET A 124 -5.96 -1.68 4.56
C MET A 124 -6.37 -1.85 6.02
N ASP A 125 -6.62 -0.76 6.73
CA ASP A 125 -7.38 -0.80 7.97
C ASP A 125 -8.89 -0.88 7.67
N GLU A 126 -9.68 -1.32 8.65
CA GLU A 126 -11.12 -1.53 8.49
C GLU A 126 -11.87 -0.23 8.17
N ALA A 127 -11.38 0.89 8.69
CA ALA A 127 -11.96 2.21 8.49
C ALA A 127 -11.47 2.91 7.20
N GLY A 128 -10.55 2.31 6.44
CA GLY A 128 -10.05 2.88 5.18
C GLY A 128 -9.22 4.16 5.37
N ASN A 129 -8.56 4.33 6.52
CA ASN A 129 -7.61 5.42 6.77
C ASN A 129 -6.21 5.13 6.20
N CYS A 130 -5.92 3.89 5.82
CA CYS A 130 -4.65 3.53 5.18
C CYS A 130 -4.77 2.36 4.22
N PHE A 131 -3.86 2.33 3.26
CA PHE A 131 -3.79 1.30 2.23
C PHE A 131 -2.34 0.97 1.92
N VAL A 132 -2.04 -0.29 1.70
CA VAL A 132 -0.77 -0.73 1.12
C VAL A 132 -1.05 -1.43 -0.19
N VAL A 133 -0.50 -0.88 -1.27
CA VAL A 133 -0.63 -1.43 -2.61
C VAL A 133 0.71 -1.98 -3.08
N MET A 134 0.66 -3.07 -3.83
CA MET A 134 1.80 -3.57 -4.60
C MET A 134 1.72 -3.01 -6.01
N VAL A 135 2.76 -2.29 -6.42
CA VAL A 135 2.87 -1.65 -7.73
C VAL A 135 3.74 -2.51 -8.63
N ASN A 136 3.31 -2.69 -9.88
CA ASN A 136 4.15 -3.16 -10.98
C ASN A 136 4.21 -2.04 -12.03
N LYS A 137 5.40 -1.46 -12.22
CA LYS A 137 5.72 -0.42 -13.20
C LYS A 137 6.62 -1.05 -14.26
N ASN A 138 6.08 -1.34 -15.46
CA ASN A 138 6.81 -1.98 -16.56
C ASN A 138 7.65 -3.21 -16.14
N GLY A 139 7.11 -4.07 -15.26
CA GLY A 139 7.80 -5.26 -14.75
C GLY A 139 8.51 -5.05 -13.41
N THR A 140 8.91 -3.83 -13.08
CA THR A 140 9.52 -3.48 -11.79
C THR A 140 8.46 -3.45 -10.70
N ARG A 141 8.67 -4.26 -9.65
CA ARG A 141 7.72 -4.39 -8.54
C ARG A 141 8.14 -3.56 -7.34
N GLY A 142 7.17 -3.08 -6.59
CA GLY A 142 7.37 -2.44 -5.29
C GLY A 142 6.08 -2.32 -4.50
N CYS A 143 6.15 -1.58 -3.39
CA CYS A 143 4.98 -1.23 -2.60
C CYS A 143 4.86 0.27 -2.40
N GLU A 144 3.63 0.74 -2.20
CA GLU A 144 3.31 2.09 -1.76
C GLU A 144 2.38 2.02 -0.56
N LEU A 145 2.63 2.85 0.45
CA LEU A 145 1.69 3.11 1.54
C LEU A 145 0.96 4.41 1.25
N LEU A 146 -0.37 4.34 1.17
CA LEU A 146 -1.25 5.46 0.94
C LEU A 146 -2.15 5.73 2.14
N VAL A 147 -2.52 7.00 2.31
CA VAL A 147 -3.56 7.43 3.25
C VAL A 147 -4.45 8.48 2.59
N PRO A 148 -5.72 8.63 2.97
CA PRO A 148 -6.51 9.78 2.60
C PRO A 148 -5.89 11.08 3.14
N ALA A 149 -5.98 12.18 2.38
CA ALA A 149 -5.37 13.45 2.74
C ALA A 149 -5.88 14.00 4.07
N SER A 150 -7.16 13.77 4.41
CA SER A 150 -7.76 14.12 5.70
C SER A 150 -7.12 13.40 6.90
N LYS A 151 -6.35 12.33 6.66
CA LYS A 151 -5.72 11.47 7.68
C LYS A 151 -4.20 11.61 7.73
N ILE A 152 -3.60 12.42 6.86
CA ILE A 152 -2.13 12.49 6.72
C ILE A 152 -1.41 13.01 7.98
N THR A 153 -2.07 13.86 8.77
CA THR A 153 -1.53 14.41 10.02
C THR A 153 -1.74 13.48 11.22
N GLN A 154 -2.50 12.39 11.04
CA GLN A 154 -2.72 11.38 12.06
C GLN A 154 -1.61 10.33 11.99
N ASN A 155 -1.41 9.61 13.09
CA ASN A 155 -0.55 8.44 13.06
C ASN A 155 -1.10 7.42 12.06
N ILE A 156 -0.25 6.97 11.14
CA ILE A 156 -0.60 5.91 10.19
C ILE A 156 -1.04 4.69 11.00
N PRO A 157 -2.21 4.10 10.71
CA PRO A 157 -2.67 2.91 11.41
C PRO A 157 -1.61 1.80 11.38
N ALA A 158 -1.30 1.26 12.57
CA ALA A 158 -0.22 0.29 12.79
C ALA A 158 -0.33 -0.93 11.87
N VAL A 159 -1.56 -1.31 11.50
CA VAL A 159 -1.84 -2.42 10.59
C VAL A 159 -1.23 -2.23 9.19
N CYS A 160 -1.27 -1.02 8.63
CA CYS A 160 -0.66 -0.74 7.33
C CYS A 160 0.83 -0.50 7.46
N ASP A 161 1.26 0.24 8.50
CA ASP A 161 2.67 0.54 8.70
C ASP A 161 3.48 -0.74 8.95
N SER A 162 3.00 -1.62 9.83
CA SER A 162 3.60 -2.93 10.09
C SER A 162 3.66 -3.77 8.82
N TYR A 163 2.54 -3.90 8.09
CA TYR A 163 2.51 -4.67 6.85
C TYR A 163 3.52 -4.15 5.82
N TYR A 164 3.57 -2.83 5.62
CA TYR A 164 4.53 -2.22 4.70
C TYR A 164 5.98 -2.47 5.13
N ASN A 165 6.29 -2.33 6.42
CA ASN A 165 7.66 -2.47 6.91
C ASN A 165 8.13 -3.93 6.89
N THR A 166 7.27 -4.90 7.23
CA THR A 166 7.65 -6.32 7.34
C THR A 166 7.50 -7.11 6.05
N THR A 167 6.52 -6.77 5.20
CA THR A 167 6.18 -7.59 4.02
C THR A 167 6.78 -7.03 2.74
N CYS A 168 6.83 -5.70 2.61
CA CYS A 168 7.39 -5.08 1.42
C CYS A 168 8.92 -5.08 1.48
N ARG A 169 9.56 -5.55 0.41
CA ARG A 169 11.02 -5.65 0.30
C ARG A 169 11.63 -4.40 -0.32
N GLY A 170 12.92 -4.17 -0.04
CA GLY A 170 13.70 -3.07 -0.60
C GLY A 170 13.74 -1.82 0.29
N ASP A 171 14.47 -0.83 -0.20
CA ASP A 171 14.64 0.46 0.48
C ASP A 171 13.36 1.28 0.44
N SER A 172 13.10 2.01 1.54
CA SER A 172 11.93 2.86 1.66
C SER A 172 12.28 4.30 1.39
N LEU A 173 11.61 4.91 0.41
CA LEU A 173 11.66 6.34 0.14
C LEU A 173 10.46 7.03 0.78
N GLN A 174 10.73 7.98 1.67
CA GLN A 174 9.71 8.90 2.20
C GLN A 174 9.34 9.93 1.12
N LEU A 175 8.04 10.03 0.81
CA LEU A 175 7.52 10.91 -0.24
C LEU A 175 6.67 12.07 0.31
N TYR A 176 6.00 11.85 1.44
CA TYR A 176 5.29 12.89 2.16
C TYR A 176 6.25 13.74 3.02
N ASP A 177 5.99 15.04 3.03
CA ASP A 177 6.63 16.07 3.85
C ASP A 177 5.51 16.98 4.42
N SER A 178 5.71 17.55 5.60
CA SER A 178 4.69 18.34 6.31
C SER A 178 4.26 19.60 5.54
N ASN A 179 5.14 20.12 4.68
CA ASN A 179 4.87 21.24 3.78
C ASN A 179 4.19 20.84 2.46
N CYS A 180 3.82 19.57 2.27
CA CYS A 180 3.05 19.15 1.11
C CYS A 180 1.65 19.77 1.16
N THR A 181 1.21 20.29 0.02
CA THR A 181 -0.13 20.85 -0.14
C THR A 181 -0.93 19.90 -0.98
N TYR A 182 -2.07 19.47 -0.45
CA TYR A 182 -3.07 18.71 -1.19
C TYR A 182 -4.30 19.61 -1.26
N ASP A 183 -5.09 19.51 -2.33
CA ASP A 183 -6.33 20.26 -2.43
C ASP A 183 -7.31 19.72 -1.37
N GLN A 184 -7.13 20.15 -0.12
CA GLN A 184 -8.20 20.21 0.83
C GLN A 184 -9.24 21.09 0.17
N GLN A 185 -10.43 20.53 -0.07
CA GLN A 185 -11.57 21.33 -0.46
C GLN A 185 -11.63 22.51 0.50
N ARG A 186 -11.41 23.73 -0.01
CA ARG A 186 -11.88 24.93 0.65
C ARG A 186 -13.39 24.77 0.69
N GLY A 187 -13.89 24.17 1.76
CA GLY A 187 -15.29 24.26 2.14
C GLY A 187 -15.52 25.70 2.61
N CYS A 188 -16.15 26.48 1.75
CA CYS A 188 -17.12 27.52 2.10
C CYS A 188 -18.18 27.49 0.98
#